data_AF-A0A2E7A3N9-F1
#
_entry.id   AF-A0A2E7A3N9-F1
#
_cell.length_a   1.000
_cell.length_b   1.000
_cell.length_c   1.000
_cell.angle_alpha   90.00
_cell.angle_beta   90.00
_cell.angle_gamma   90.00
#
_symmetry.space_group_name_H-M   'P 1'
#
loop_
_entity.id
_entity.type
_entity.pdbx_description
1 polymer ?
#
loop_
_entity_poly.entity_id
_entity_poly.type
_entity_poly.pdbx_seq_one_letter_code
_entity_poly.pdbx_strand_id
1 'polypeptide(L)'
;MLLDLHTHSVQSDDGRAKVENYCKWIRKKELPLDGFVLTEHRQFDSDSDYRHLEDEFGLVILKASEVESDFGHVLVFGVNEDLQAAIDFTDVRLPIEKVLYESHKAGAFAAPCHPGRKRVGLFSHYAEKGQVEGVHTVEVLNGGSIPGEDELSVEMAAKYGYKGFGGSDSHVVSRIGFCATNFPEQEIRNIDDLVNALEGGSFEAVSLRPTELD
;
A
#
# COMPACT_ATOMS: atom_id res chain seq x y z
N MET A 1 13.55 -8.78 2.77
CA MET A 1 13.50 -7.33 2.54
C MET A 1 12.28 -6.77 3.25
N LEU A 2 12.36 -5.59 3.87
CA LEU A 2 11.26 -4.93 4.58
C LEU A 2 10.89 -3.63 3.88
N LEU A 3 9.67 -3.57 3.34
CA LEU A 3 9.17 -2.42 2.57
C LEU A 3 7.93 -1.83 3.22
N ASP A 4 7.86 -0.51 3.30
CA ASP A 4 6.60 0.18 3.61
C ASP A 4 5.78 0.35 2.31
N LEU A 5 4.68 -0.39 2.17
CA LEU A 5 3.93 -0.45 0.91
C LEU A 5 2.89 0.66 0.74
N HIS A 6 2.75 1.57 1.71
CA HIS A 6 1.69 2.57 1.70
C HIS A 6 2.21 3.88 2.27
N THR A 7 2.64 4.80 1.40
CA THR A 7 3.10 6.12 1.80
C THR A 7 2.66 7.19 0.81
N HIS A 8 2.41 8.40 1.30
CA HIS A 8 1.97 9.54 0.53
C HIS A 8 3.01 10.66 0.59
N SER A 9 3.28 11.28 -0.56
CA SER A 9 4.20 12.42 -0.66
C SER A 9 3.45 13.71 -0.93
N VAL A 10 4.18 14.79 -1.22
CA VAL A 10 3.59 16.07 -1.66
C VAL A 10 2.85 15.98 -3.00
N GLN A 11 2.88 14.84 -3.68
CA GLN A 11 2.14 14.60 -4.90
C GLN A 11 0.68 14.23 -4.62
N SER A 12 0.39 13.48 -3.54
CA SER A 12 -0.98 13.27 -3.05
C SER A 12 -1.61 14.60 -2.59
N ASP A 13 -2.94 14.69 -2.64
CA ASP A 13 -3.66 15.91 -2.28
C ASP A 13 -3.63 16.24 -0.79
N ASP A 14 -3.30 15.28 0.06
CA ASP A 14 -3.23 15.40 1.51
C ASP A 14 -1.84 15.09 2.12
N GLY A 15 -0.91 14.60 1.30
CA GLY A 15 0.46 14.33 1.71
C GLY A 15 1.29 15.61 1.82
N ARG A 16 2.18 15.66 2.83
CA ARG A 16 3.02 16.84 3.11
C ARG A 16 4.51 16.53 3.10
N ALA A 17 4.86 15.26 2.95
CA ALA A 17 6.21 14.78 3.04
C ALA A 17 6.90 14.82 1.67
N LYS A 18 8.03 15.53 1.57
CA LYS A 18 8.93 15.34 0.44
C LYS A 18 9.59 13.96 0.57
N VAL A 19 9.74 13.25 -0.54
CA VAL A 19 10.37 11.91 -0.58
C VAL A 19 11.77 11.91 0.04
N GLU A 20 12.57 12.95 -0.22
CA GLU A 20 13.88 13.13 0.41
C GLU A 20 13.81 13.18 1.94
N ASN A 21 12.75 13.76 2.52
CA ASN A 21 12.58 13.81 3.97
C ASN A 21 12.24 12.44 4.57
N TYR A 22 11.52 11.58 3.84
CA TYR A 22 11.34 10.18 4.24
C TYR A 22 12.70 9.48 4.30
N CYS A 23 13.51 9.59 3.25
CA CYS A 23 14.84 8.99 3.19
C CYS A 23 15.75 9.47 4.35
N LYS A 24 15.78 10.79 4.59
CA LYS A 24 16.51 11.39 5.72
C LYS A 24 16.01 10.87 7.07
N TRP A 25 14.71 10.68 7.23
CA TRP A 25 14.12 10.20 8.48
C TRP A 25 14.43 8.73 8.73
N ILE A 26 14.26 7.86 7.73
CA ILE A 26 14.63 6.44 7.78
C ILE A 26 16.08 6.30 8.24
N ARG A 27 17.01 7.00 7.56
CA ARG A 27 18.44 7.00 7.92
C ARG A 27 18.69 7.54 9.33
N LYS A 28 18.07 8.67 9.69
CA LYS A 28 18.29 9.34 10.99
C LYS A 28 17.76 8.51 12.16
N LYS A 29 16.67 7.76 11.97
CA LYS A 29 16.02 6.96 12.99
C LYS A 29 16.44 5.50 12.96
N GLU A 30 17.34 5.13 12.05
CA GLU A 30 17.80 3.76 11.85
C GLU A 30 16.62 2.78 11.70
N LEU A 31 15.58 3.22 10.99
CA LEU A 31 14.42 2.37 10.73
C LEU A 31 14.88 1.19 9.87
N PRO A 32 14.42 -0.05 10.15
CA PRO A 32 14.87 -1.26 9.46
C PRO A 32 14.24 -1.42 8.07
N LEU A 33 13.86 -0.32 7.42
CA LEU A 33 13.26 -0.34 6.09
C LEU A 33 14.35 -0.41 5.02
N ASP A 34 14.17 -1.33 4.08
CA ASP A 34 14.97 -1.42 2.86
C ASP A 34 14.42 -0.51 1.74
N GLY A 35 13.21 0.02 1.92
CA GLY A 35 12.53 0.84 0.93
C GLY A 35 11.09 1.15 1.28
N PHE A 36 10.42 1.87 0.38
CA PHE A 36 9.00 2.21 0.50
C PHE A 36 8.35 2.44 -0.87
N VAL A 37 7.02 2.39 -0.90
CA VAL A 37 6.21 2.61 -2.09
C VAL A 37 5.37 3.86 -1.90
N LEU A 38 5.45 4.77 -2.86
CA LEU A 38 4.60 5.95 -2.98
C LEU A 38 3.28 5.55 -3.63
N THR A 39 2.17 5.70 -2.92
CA THR A 39 0.83 5.24 -3.32
C THR A 39 -0.14 6.42 -3.36
N GLU A 40 0.19 7.44 -4.14
CA GLU A 40 -0.52 8.73 -4.11
C GLU A 40 -2.01 8.57 -4.44
N HIS A 41 -2.86 9.37 -3.79
CA HIS A 41 -4.31 9.33 -4.02
C HIS A 41 -4.70 9.74 -5.44
N ARG A 42 -5.55 8.92 -6.06
CA ARG A 42 -6.31 9.23 -7.29
C ARG A 42 -5.47 9.60 -8.51
N GLN A 43 -4.18 9.27 -8.49
CA GLN A 43 -3.24 9.56 -9.57
C GLN A 43 -2.06 8.59 -9.56
N PHE A 44 -1.26 8.65 -10.61
CA PHE A 44 0.04 8.01 -10.66
C PHE A 44 1.10 9.02 -11.11
N ASP A 45 2.10 9.27 -10.26
CA ASP A 45 3.21 10.16 -10.59
C ASP A 45 4.22 9.41 -11.48
N SER A 46 4.08 9.54 -12.80
CA SER A 46 5.04 8.98 -13.77
C SER A 46 6.29 9.83 -13.96
N ASP A 47 6.22 11.13 -13.62
CA ASP A 47 7.24 12.13 -13.96
C ASP A 47 8.41 12.18 -12.98
N SER A 48 8.15 11.97 -11.67
CA SER A 48 9.22 12.06 -10.67
C SER A 48 10.22 10.91 -10.77
N ASP A 49 11.51 11.25 -10.64
CA ASP A 49 12.63 10.32 -10.63
C ASP A 49 13.38 10.39 -9.30
N TYR A 50 13.34 9.28 -8.55
CA TYR A 50 13.95 9.18 -7.22
C TYR A 50 15.24 8.36 -7.19
N ARG A 51 15.79 7.93 -8.33
CA ARG A 51 17.02 7.11 -8.38
C ARG A 51 18.21 7.72 -7.65
N HIS A 52 18.34 9.04 -7.72
CA HIS A 52 19.38 9.76 -6.98
C HIS A 52 19.25 9.63 -5.44
N LEU A 53 18.02 9.50 -4.92
CA LEU A 53 17.76 9.23 -3.51
C LEU A 53 17.98 7.75 -3.19
N GLU A 54 17.61 6.85 -4.10
CA GLU A 54 17.91 5.42 -3.95
C GLU A 54 19.43 5.20 -3.79
N ASP A 55 20.23 5.81 -4.67
CA ASP A 55 21.69 5.77 -4.63
C ASP A 55 22.29 6.41 -3.37
N GLU A 56 21.77 7.56 -2.93
CA GLU A 56 22.29 8.27 -1.75
C GLU A 56 21.96 7.53 -0.44
N PHE A 57 20.78 6.95 -0.33
CA PHE A 57 20.26 6.40 0.93
C PHE A 57 20.29 4.87 0.98
N GLY A 58 20.56 4.19 -0.12
CA GLY A 58 20.53 2.72 -0.21
C GLY A 58 19.12 2.17 0.01
N LEU A 59 18.10 2.87 -0.48
CA LEU A 59 16.69 2.51 -0.35
C LEU A 59 16.08 2.20 -1.71
N VAL A 60 15.11 1.30 -1.75
CA VAL A 60 14.27 1.08 -2.93
C VAL A 60 13.04 1.98 -2.83
N ILE A 61 12.81 2.83 -3.83
CA ILE A 61 11.71 3.80 -3.85
C ILE A 61 10.84 3.51 -5.06
N LEU A 62 9.71 2.83 -4.82
CA LEU A 62 8.77 2.46 -5.88
C LEU A 62 7.58 3.41 -5.92
N LYS A 63 6.85 3.38 -7.04
CA LYS A 63 5.65 4.19 -7.28
C LYS A 63 4.47 3.30 -7.63
N ALA A 64 3.32 3.63 -7.10
CA ALA A 64 2.03 2.96 -7.22
C ALA A 64 0.93 4.02 -7.05
N SER A 65 -0.32 3.60 -6.90
CA SER A 65 -1.45 4.50 -6.69
C SER A 65 -2.40 3.96 -5.62
N GLU A 66 -3.06 4.85 -4.89
CA GLU A 66 -4.25 4.53 -4.11
C GLU A 66 -5.49 5.07 -4.83
N VAL A 67 -6.33 4.17 -5.32
CA VAL A 67 -7.58 4.51 -6.01
C VAL A 67 -8.78 4.29 -5.09
N GLU A 68 -9.87 4.99 -5.38
CA GLU A 68 -11.11 4.88 -4.63
C GLU A 68 -12.13 4.00 -5.37
N SER A 69 -12.73 3.07 -4.66
CA SER A 69 -13.75 2.15 -5.18
C SER A 69 -15.04 2.24 -4.39
N ASP A 70 -16.08 1.60 -4.92
CA ASP A 70 -17.35 1.43 -4.21
C ASP A 70 -17.26 0.54 -2.96
N PHE A 71 -16.11 -0.08 -2.69
CA PHE A 71 -15.80 -0.83 -1.47
C PHE A 71 -14.69 -0.17 -0.62
N GLY A 72 -14.35 1.08 -0.88
CA GLY A 72 -13.26 1.77 -0.18
C GLY A 72 -12.00 1.85 -1.02
N HIS A 73 -10.86 2.07 -0.37
CA HIS A 73 -9.62 2.32 -1.10
C HIS A 73 -8.88 1.05 -1.49
N VAL A 74 -8.15 1.13 -2.59
CA VAL A 74 -7.40 0.02 -3.19
C VAL A 74 -6.01 0.52 -3.59
N LEU A 75 -4.97 -0.15 -3.13
CA LEU A 75 -3.61 0.07 -3.64
C LEU A 75 -3.43 -0.68 -4.95
N VAL A 76 -2.84 -0.01 -5.93
CA VAL A 76 -2.58 -0.53 -7.27
C VAL A 76 -1.09 -0.42 -7.57
N PHE A 77 -0.39 -1.55 -7.53
CA PHE A 77 1.03 -1.68 -7.81
C PHE A 77 1.24 -2.13 -9.25
N GLY A 78 2.24 -1.58 -9.94
CA GLY A 78 2.49 -1.91 -11.36
C GLY A 78 1.69 -1.09 -12.36
N VAL A 79 1.31 0.16 -11.99
CA VAL A 79 0.57 1.06 -12.87
C VAL A 79 1.34 1.31 -14.18
N ASN A 80 0.68 1.08 -15.31
CA ASN A 80 1.23 1.27 -16.66
C ASN A 80 0.21 1.99 -17.57
N GLU A 81 0.57 2.21 -18.83
CA GLU A 81 -0.27 2.93 -19.80
C GLU A 81 -1.60 2.22 -20.07
N ASP A 82 -1.59 0.89 -20.18
CA ASP A 82 -2.80 0.10 -20.43
C ASP A 82 -3.80 0.23 -19.26
N LEU A 83 -3.31 0.21 -18.03
CA LEU A 83 -4.14 0.37 -16.84
C LEU A 83 -4.73 1.78 -16.72
N GLN A 84 -3.92 2.81 -16.96
CA GLN A 84 -4.36 4.21 -16.96
C GLN A 84 -5.35 4.50 -18.09
N ALA A 85 -5.30 3.76 -19.20
CA ALA A 85 -6.31 3.85 -20.26
C ALA A 85 -7.62 3.13 -19.90
N ALA A 86 -7.56 2.09 -19.08
CA ALA A 86 -8.72 1.27 -18.70
C ALA A 86 -9.51 1.82 -17.50
N ILE A 87 -8.82 2.51 -16.58
CA ILE A 87 -9.38 3.04 -15.33
C ILE A 87 -9.05 4.52 -15.20
N ASP A 88 -10.07 5.33 -14.93
CA ASP A 88 -9.90 6.72 -14.49
C ASP A 88 -9.63 6.73 -12.98
N PHE A 89 -8.38 6.96 -12.59
CA PHE A 89 -7.98 6.95 -11.18
C PHE A 89 -8.60 8.12 -10.39
N THR A 90 -9.15 9.14 -11.06
CA THR A 90 -9.82 10.27 -10.41
C THR A 90 -11.27 9.96 -10.02
N ASP A 91 -11.84 8.86 -10.52
CA ASP A 91 -13.18 8.40 -10.15
C ASP A 91 -13.18 7.82 -8.73
N VAL A 92 -14.03 8.35 -7.87
CA VAL A 92 -14.19 7.95 -6.46
C VAL A 92 -15.24 6.88 -6.24
N ARG A 93 -15.75 6.28 -7.32
CA ARG A 93 -16.81 5.26 -7.29
C ARG A 93 -16.51 4.10 -8.23
N LEU A 94 -15.24 3.83 -8.49
CA LEU A 94 -14.84 2.72 -9.35
C LEU A 94 -15.46 1.41 -8.82
N PRO A 95 -16.08 0.58 -9.68
CA PRO A 95 -16.45 -0.76 -9.29
C PRO A 95 -15.18 -1.54 -8.92
N ILE A 96 -15.07 -2.02 -7.68
CA ILE A 96 -13.86 -2.71 -7.22
C ILE A 96 -13.49 -3.91 -8.10
N GLU A 97 -14.48 -4.66 -8.61
CA GLU A 97 -14.26 -5.80 -9.52
C GLU A 97 -13.57 -5.35 -10.82
N LYS A 98 -13.90 -4.15 -11.32
CA LYS A 98 -13.23 -3.57 -12.49
C LYS A 98 -11.78 -3.20 -12.15
N VAL A 99 -11.53 -2.63 -10.96
CA VAL A 99 -10.17 -2.31 -10.51
C VAL A 99 -9.30 -3.56 -10.44
N LEU A 100 -9.80 -4.61 -9.81
CA LEU A 100 -9.10 -5.90 -9.70
C LEU A 100 -8.86 -6.54 -11.07
N TYR A 101 -9.89 -6.60 -11.91
CA TYR A 101 -9.81 -7.23 -13.23
C TYR A 101 -8.84 -6.51 -14.18
N GLU A 102 -8.98 -5.20 -14.35
CA GLU A 102 -8.12 -4.46 -15.28
C GLU A 102 -6.68 -4.37 -14.76
N SER A 103 -6.47 -4.31 -13.43
CA SER A 103 -5.13 -4.38 -12.85
C SER A 103 -4.47 -5.71 -13.19
N HIS A 104 -5.11 -6.83 -12.87
CA HIS A 104 -4.56 -8.16 -13.18
C HIS A 104 -4.31 -8.34 -14.68
N LYS A 105 -5.25 -7.90 -15.54
CA LYS A 105 -5.11 -7.95 -17.00
C LYS A 105 -3.93 -7.13 -17.51
N ALA A 106 -3.62 -6.00 -16.87
CA ALA A 106 -2.47 -5.16 -17.19
C ALA A 106 -1.16 -5.64 -16.56
N GLY A 107 -1.15 -6.77 -15.84
CA GLY A 107 0.04 -7.25 -15.11
C GLY A 107 0.34 -6.45 -13.84
N ALA A 108 -0.65 -5.73 -13.32
CA ALA A 108 -0.60 -4.99 -12.07
C ALA A 108 -1.27 -5.77 -10.93
N PHE A 109 -0.92 -5.44 -9.69
CA PHE A 109 -1.52 -6.03 -8.50
C PHE A 109 -2.39 -5.00 -7.79
N ALA A 110 -3.66 -5.33 -7.55
CA ALA A 110 -4.58 -4.48 -6.82
C ALA A 110 -5.07 -5.17 -5.54
N ALA A 111 -5.01 -4.47 -4.41
CA ALA A 111 -5.47 -4.99 -3.13
C ALA A 111 -6.08 -3.89 -2.25
N PRO A 112 -7.21 -4.16 -1.58
CA PRO A 112 -7.81 -3.21 -0.64
C PRO A 112 -6.85 -2.83 0.48
N CYS A 113 -6.72 -1.52 0.75
CA CYS A 113 -5.98 -1.00 1.90
C CYS A 113 -6.91 -0.72 3.08
N HIS A 114 -6.31 -0.69 4.27
CA HIS A 114 -6.95 -0.41 5.56
C HIS A 114 -8.41 -0.92 5.66
N PRO A 115 -8.66 -2.21 5.37
CA PRO A 115 -9.99 -2.76 5.08
C PRO A 115 -10.91 -2.78 6.30
N GLY A 116 -10.37 -2.67 7.52
CA GLY A 116 -11.11 -2.53 8.77
C GLY A 116 -11.54 -1.09 9.09
N ARG A 117 -11.13 -0.08 8.31
CA ARG A 117 -11.55 1.31 8.52
C ARG A 117 -13.06 1.45 8.40
N LYS A 118 -13.63 2.25 9.29
CA LYS A 118 -15.07 2.54 9.25
C LYS A 118 -15.40 3.37 8.01
N ARG A 119 -16.47 3.00 7.30
CA ARG A 119 -17.04 3.68 6.12
C ARG A 119 -16.23 3.61 4.82
N VAL A 120 -14.91 3.48 4.91
CA VAL A 120 -14.00 3.49 3.74
C VAL A 120 -13.14 2.23 3.64
N GLY A 121 -13.24 1.30 4.60
CA GLY A 121 -12.59 0.01 4.54
C GLY A 121 -13.51 -1.06 3.93
N LEU A 122 -12.93 -1.94 3.11
CA LEU A 122 -13.59 -3.09 2.46
C LEU A 122 -14.62 -3.80 3.36
N PHE A 123 -14.21 -4.16 4.58
CA PHE A 123 -15.04 -4.97 5.48
C PHE A 123 -16.24 -4.21 6.03
N SER A 124 -16.22 -2.87 5.99
CA SER A 124 -17.37 -2.05 6.38
C SER A 124 -18.55 -2.19 5.41
N HIS A 125 -18.31 -2.68 4.19
CA HIS A 125 -19.33 -2.85 3.16
C HIS A 125 -19.84 -4.28 3.01
N TYR A 126 -19.10 -5.29 3.51
CA TYR A 126 -19.41 -6.70 3.30
C TYR A 126 -20.79 -7.13 3.83
N ALA A 127 -21.25 -6.53 4.92
CA ALA A 127 -22.55 -6.86 5.50
C ALA A 127 -23.74 -6.45 4.59
N GLU A 128 -23.58 -5.37 3.83
CA GLU A 128 -24.63 -4.81 2.96
C GLU A 128 -24.48 -5.29 1.51
N LYS A 129 -23.25 -5.27 1.00
CA LYS A 129 -22.96 -5.51 -0.42
C LYS A 129 -22.48 -6.93 -0.73
N GLY A 130 -22.16 -7.72 0.29
CA GLY A 130 -21.56 -9.04 0.13
C GLY A 130 -20.04 -9.00 -0.03
N GLN A 131 -19.45 -10.19 -0.11
CA GLN A 131 -18.03 -10.38 -0.36
C GLN A 131 -17.71 -10.09 -1.83
N VAL A 132 -16.57 -9.45 -2.08
CA VAL A 132 -16.08 -9.15 -3.43
C VAL A 132 -15.32 -10.35 -4.00
N GLU A 133 -15.69 -10.81 -5.18
CA GLU A 133 -14.95 -11.83 -5.91
C GLU A 133 -13.60 -11.28 -6.40
N GLY A 134 -12.55 -12.11 -6.35
CA GLY A 134 -11.20 -11.71 -6.76
C GLY A 134 -10.35 -11.06 -5.67
N VAL A 135 -10.92 -10.65 -4.54
CA VAL A 135 -10.11 -10.24 -3.38
C VAL A 135 -9.54 -11.48 -2.69
N HIS A 136 -8.21 -11.56 -2.63
CA HIS A 136 -7.48 -12.61 -1.92
C HIS A 136 -6.36 -12.07 -1.01
N THR A 137 -6.06 -10.77 -1.08
CA THR A 137 -5.01 -10.09 -0.31
C THR A 137 -5.52 -8.72 0.13
N VAL A 138 -5.22 -8.32 1.37
CA VAL A 138 -5.60 -7.00 1.91
C VAL A 138 -4.49 -6.43 2.81
N GLU A 139 -4.47 -5.12 3.05
CA GLU A 139 -3.58 -4.48 4.02
C GLU A 139 -4.07 -4.73 5.45
N VAL A 140 -3.55 -5.72 6.16
CA VAL A 140 -4.06 -6.09 7.50
C VAL A 140 -3.50 -5.22 8.63
N LEU A 141 -2.37 -4.54 8.40
CA LEU A 141 -1.76 -3.61 9.36
C LEU A 141 -1.51 -2.25 8.69
N ASN A 142 -2.16 -1.22 9.21
CA ASN A 142 -2.05 0.13 8.69
C ASN A 142 -1.54 1.10 9.78
N GLY A 143 -0.46 1.83 9.52
CA GLY A 143 0.14 2.76 10.50
C GLY A 143 -0.74 3.95 10.88
N GLY A 144 -1.75 4.27 10.07
CA GLY A 144 -2.78 5.29 10.32
C GLY A 144 -4.00 4.78 11.08
N SER A 145 -4.14 3.45 11.29
CA SER A 145 -5.33 2.88 11.90
C SER A 145 -5.49 3.22 13.38
N ILE A 146 -6.75 3.42 13.78
CA ILE A 146 -7.13 3.61 15.18
C ILE A 146 -7.41 2.26 15.86
N PRO A 147 -7.46 2.20 17.20
CA PRO A 147 -7.73 0.95 17.91
C PRO A 147 -9.00 0.26 17.42
N GLY A 148 -8.89 -1.04 17.10
CA GLY A 148 -9.97 -1.88 16.59
C GLY A 148 -9.96 -2.09 15.07
N GLU A 149 -9.32 -1.22 14.28
CA GLU A 149 -9.32 -1.33 12.81
C GLU A 149 -8.37 -2.41 12.29
N ASP A 150 -7.14 -2.47 12.81
CA ASP A 150 -6.19 -3.53 12.48
C ASP A 150 -6.73 -4.89 12.98
N GLU A 151 -7.31 -4.94 14.18
CA GLU A 151 -7.88 -6.15 14.75
C GLU A 151 -9.02 -6.70 13.89
N LEU A 152 -9.92 -5.82 13.43
CA LEU A 152 -10.97 -6.20 12.48
C LEU A 152 -10.39 -6.67 11.15
N SER A 153 -9.33 -6.00 10.67
CA SER A 153 -8.68 -6.35 9.40
C SER A 153 -8.08 -7.76 9.45
N VAL A 154 -7.37 -8.08 10.53
CA VAL A 154 -6.78 -9.40 10.78
C VAL A 154 -7.87 -10.48 10.97
N GLU A 155 -8.89 -10.22 11.77
CA GLU A 155 -10.00 -11.17 12.01
C GLU A 155 -10.70 -11.52 10.70
N MET A 156 -11.06 -10.51 9.91
CA MET A 156 -11.79 -10.70 8.67
C MET A 156 -10.92 -11.33 7.59
N ALA A 157 -9.65 -10.93 7.46
CA ALA A 157 -8.72 -11.59 6.56
C ALA A 157 -8.59 -13.10 6.87
N ALA A 158 -8.46 -13.46 8.16
CA ALA A 158 -8.44 -14.86 8.58
C ALA A 158 -9.76 -15.59 8.26
N LYS A 159 -10.91 -14.95 8.49
CA LYS A 159 -12.23 -15.50 8.21
C LYS A 159 -12.44 -15.82 6.72
N TYR A 160 -11.96 -14.97 5.83
CA TYR A 160 -12.10 -15.15 4.37
C TYR A 160 -10.91 -15.85 3.72
N GLY A 161 -9.87 -16.19 4.48
CA GLY A 161 -8.67 -16.83 3.95
C GLY A 161 -7.80 -15.91 3.11
N TYR A 162 -7.82 -14.60 3.38
CA TYR A 162 -7.02 -13.61 2.66
C TYR A 162 -5.60 -13.54 3.21
N LYS A 163 -4.64 -13.26 2.33
CA LYS A 163 -3.27 -12.88 2.71
C LYS A 163 -3.25 -11.43 3.21
N GLY A 164 -2.25 -11.10 4.02
CA GLY A 164 -2.14 -9.79 4.66
C GLY A 164 -0.78 -9.13 4.48
N PHE A 165 -0.75 -7.91 3.95
CA PHE A 165 0.44 -7.05 3.92
C PHE A 165 0.26 -5.84 4.86
N GLY A 166 1.28 -5.00 5.01
CA GLY A 166 1.22 -3.81 5.85
C GLY A 166 1.92 -2.60 5.24
N GLY A 167 1.46 -1.42 5.64
CA GLY A 167 1.98 -0.13 5.22
C GLY A 167 1.67 0.96 6.25
N SER A 168 2.47 2.02 6.29
CA SER A 168 2.30 3.05 7.31
C SER A 168 1.13 3.99 7.05
N ASP A 169 0.69 4.09 5.80
CA ASP A 169 -0.23 5.12 5.30
C ASP A 169 0.20 6.52 5.75
N SER A 170 1.50 6.74 5.61
CA SER A 170 2.17 7.91 6.13
C SER A 170 1.93 9.11 5.23
N HIS A 171 1.35 10.16 5.81
CA HIS A 171 1.17 11.48 5.19
C HIS A 171 2.19 12.51 5.72
N VAL A 172 2.95 12.13 6.76
CA VAL A 172 3.94 12.95 7.44
C VAL A 172 5.17 12.13 7.76
N VAL A 173 6.35 12.73 7.56
CA VAL A 173 7.66 12.07 7.64
C VAL A 173 7.84 11.18 8.87
N SER A 174 7.34 11.58 10.04
CA SER A 174 7.56 10.84 11.30
C SER A 174 6.80 9.53 11.43
N ARG A 175 5.83 9.23 10.54
CA ARG A 175 5.00 8.02 10.60
C ARG A 175 5.45 6.91 9.65
N ILE A 176 6.40 7.18 8.75
CA ILE A 176 6.91 6.16 7.83
C ILE A 176 7.42 4.94 8.61
N GLY A 177 7.12 3.75 8.10
CA GLY A 177 7.51 2.48 8.69
C GLY A 177 6.72 2.05 9.91
N PHE A 178 5.68 2.78 10.36
CA PHE A 178 4.86 2.33 11.50
C PHE A 178 4.29 0.93 11.28
N CYS A 179 3.90 0.61 10.05
CA CYS A 179 3.73 -0.75 9.59
C CYS A 179 4.49 -0.92 8.26
N ALA A 180 4.87 -2.15 7.95
CA ALA A 180 5.62 -2.52 6.76
C ALA A 180 5.24 -3.95 6.35
N THR A 181 5.82 -4.41 5.24
CA THR A 181 5.69 -5.76 4.72
C THR A 181 7.06 -6.40 4.61
N ASN A 182 7.24 -7.54 5.26
CA ASN A 182 8.44 -8.35 5.14
C ASN A 182 8.27 -9.34 3.99
N PHE A 183 9.27 -9.37 3.12
CA PHE A 183 9.44 -10.30 2.00
C PHE A 183 10.65 -11.20 2.30
N PRO A 184 10.44 -12.35 2.96
CA PRO A 184 11.53 -13.24 3.34
C PRO A 184 12.22 -13.82 2.10
N GLU A 185 13.55 -13.85 2.12
CA GLU A 185 14.40 -14.43 1.07
C GLU A 185 14.18 -13.89 -0.35
N GLN A 186 13.53 -12.73 -0.47
CA GLN A 186 13.25 -12.05 -1.72
C GLN A 186 14.00 -10.72 -1.80
N GLU A 187 14.34 -10.34 -3.03
CA GLU A 187 14.97 -9.07 -3.35
C GLU A 187 14.08 -8.34 -4.35
N ILE A 188 13.55 -7.18 -3.95
CA ILE A 188 12.65 -6.36 -4.76
C ILE A 188 13.44 -5.13 -5.19
N ARG A 189 13.72 -5.00 -6.49
CA ARG A 189 14.49 -3.87 -7.03
C ARG A 189 13.65 -2.92 -7.88
N ASN A 190 12.50 -3.39 -8.35
CA ASN A 190 11.60 -2.63 -9.20
C ASN A 190 10.14 -3.03 -8.93
N ILE A 191 9.20 -2.37 -9.63
CA ILE A 191 7.77 -2.59 -9.43
C ILE A 191 7.31 -3.97 -9.88
N ASP A 192 7.92 -4.56 -10.92
CA ASP A 192 7.58 -5.90 -11.40
C ASP A 192 8.00 -6.97 -10.38
N ASP A 193 9.16 -6.79 -9.71
CA ASP A 193 9.58 -7.66 -8.62
C ASP A 193 8.58 -7.61 -7.46
N LEU A 194 8.07 -6.41 -7.11
CA LEU A 194 7.06 -6.25 -6.06
C LEU A 194 5.74 -6.93 -6.45
N VAL A 195 5.26 -6.71 -7.68
CA VAL A 195 4.04 -7.37 -8.17
C VAL A 195 4.19 -8.88 -8.13
N ASN A 196 5.30 -9.43 -8.63
CA ASN A 196 5.57 -10.87 -8.58
C ASN A 196 5.63 -11.42 -7.15
N ALA A 197 6.23 -10.67 -6.21
CA ALA A 197 6.29 -11.05 -4.81
C ALA A 197 4.89 -11.07 -4.15
N LEU A 198 4.04 -10.09 -4.48
CA LEU A 198 2.65 -10.01 -4.02
C LEU A 198 1.78 -11.13 -4.62
N GLU A 199 1.95 -11.45 -5.90
CA GLU A 199 1.25 -12.56 -6.56
C GLU A 199 1.68 -13.92 -6.00
N GLY A 200 2.99 -14.14 -5.82
CA GLY A 200 3.51 -15.36 -5.17
C GLY A 200 3.03 -15.48 -3.72
N GLY A 201 2.84 -14.33 -3.07
CA GLY A 201 2.27 -14.16 -1.76
C GLY A 201 3.02 -14.86 -0.64
N SER A 202 4.34 -14.80 -0.72
CA SER A 202 5.26 -15.03 0.40
C SER A 202 5.64 -13.67 0.98
N PHE A 203 4.78 -13.14 1.85
CA PHE A 203 5.01 -11.89 2.55
C PHE A 203 4.24 -11.91 3.87
N GLU A 204 4.63 -11.04 4.79
CA GLU A 204 3.95 -10.87 6.07
C GLU A 204 3.90 -9.40 6.48
N ALA A 205 2.75 -8.96 7.00
CA ALA A 205 2.62 -7.64 7.60
C ALA A 205 3.40 -7.56 8.93
N VAL A 206 4.11 -6.47 9.15
CA VAL A 206 4.90 -6.21 10.36
C VAL A 206 4.52 -4.85 10.94
N SER A 207 4.25 -4.79 12.24
CA SER A 207 4.09 -3.52 12.98
C SER A 207 5.44 -3.12 13.59
N LEU A 208 5.92 -1.92 13.28
CA LEU A 208 7.09 -1.29 13.91
C LEU A 208 6.69 -0.06 14.73
N ARG A 209 5.40 0.11 15.03
CA ARG A 209 4.91 1.16 15.94
C ARG A 209 5.71 1.10 17.26
N PRO A 210 6.13 2.27 17.79
CA PRO A 210 6.76 2.31 19.11
C PRO A 210 5.86 1.63 20.14
N THR A 211 6.44 0.75 20.93
CA THR A 211 5.76 0.18 22.09
C THR A 211 5.86 1.15 23.26
N GLU A 212 5.05 1.00 24.31
CA GLU A 212 5.14 1.86 25.52
C GLU A 212 6.51 1.79 26.23
N LEU A 213 7.42 0.93 25.76
CA LEU A 213 8.77 0.70 26.29
C LEU A 213 9.88 1.41 25.49
N ASP A 214 9.55 2.10 24.39
CA ASP A 214 10.49 2.81 23.50
C ASP A 214 10.60 4.32 23.77
#